data_AF-A0A7S3MZC3-F1
#
_entry.id   AF-A0A7S3MZC3-F1
#
_cell.length_a   1.000
_cell.length_b   1.000
_cell.length_c   1.000
_cell.angle_alpha   90.00
_cell.angle_beta   90.00
_cell.angle_gamma   90.00
#
_symmetry.space_group_name_H-M   'P 1'
#
loop_
_entity.id
_entity.type
_entity.pdbx_description
1 polymer ?
#
loop_
_entity_poly.entity_id
_entity_poly.type
_entity_poly.pdbx_seq_one_letter_code
_entity_poly.pdbx_strand_id
1 'polypeptide(L)'
;NINVERDIIMQIKKIVTDTIRATFHVLDSKKRLNTFELFGYDFMFDDQFKPYLIEVNSNPSLEPSSTLLTKMFSTMLDNTFRIAVDPLFPPNEGFSMKKGSIGIEICPENKFDLIFDERVDGPPLLKCLKQINKKEREEVESI
;
A
#
# COMPACT_ATOMS: atom_id res chain seq x y z
N ASN A 1 -6.46 -21.37 -18.26
CA ASN A 1 -5.75 -21.66 -16.99
C ASN A 1 -5.34 -20.33 -16.38
N ILE A 2 -5.85 -19.98 -15.20
CA ILE A 2 -5.63 -18.66 -14.57
C ILE A 2 -4.45 -18.77 -13.61
N ASN A 3 -3.53 -17.81 -13.69
CA ASN A 3 -2.39 -17.69 -12.80
C ASN A 3 -2.61 -16.53 -11.83
N VAL A 4 -2.61 -16.81 -10.51
CA VAL A 4 -2.92 -15.80 -9.49
C VAL A 4 -1.97 -14.60 -9.56
N GLU A 5 -0.67 -14.82 -9.67
CA GLU A 5 0.32 -13.74 -9.70
C GLU A 5 0.16 -12.84 -10.95
N ARG A 6 0.17 -13.47 -12.13
CA ARG A 6 0.13 -12.73 -13.40
C ARG A 6 -1.25 -12.13 -13.65
N ASP A 7 -2.31 -12.87 -13.40
CA ASP A 7 -3.66 -12.49 -13.83
C ASP A 7 -4.42 -11.75 -12.73
N ILE A 8 -4.22 -12.04 -11.45
CA ILE A 8 -5.00 -11.43 -10.35
C ILE A 8 -4.18 -10.35 -9.62
N ILE A 9 -2.98 -10.69 -9.14
CA ILE A 9 -2.16 -9.77 -8.34
C ILE A 9 -1.76 -8.54 -9.17
N MET A 10 -1.46 -8.69 -10.46
CA MET A 10 -1.19 -7.54 -11.34
C MET A 10 -2.39 -6.59 -11.46
N GLN A 11 -3.62 -7.12 -11.53
CA GLN A 11 -4.83 -6.30 -11.57
C GLN A 11 -5.03 -5.55 -10.25
N ILE A 12 -4.85 -6.24 -9.11
CA ILE A 12 -4.92 -5.63 -7.78
C ILE A 12 -3.89 -4.51 -7.65
N LYS A 13 -2.62 -4.79 -7.98
CA LYS A 13 -1.53 -3.79 -7.94
C LYS A 13 -1.89 -2.56 -8.75
N LYS A 14 -2.41 -2.73 -9.95
CA LYS A 14 -2.86 -1.62 -10.79
C LYS A 14 -3.94 -0.79 -10.09
N ILE A 15 -4.96 -1.43 -9.51
CA ILE A 15 -6.04 -0.71 -8.81
C ILE A 15 -5.50 0.06 -7.61
N VAL A 16 -4.64 -0.55 -6.78
CA VAL A 16 -4.01 0.12 -5.63
C VAL A 16 -3.10 1.27 -6.09
N THR A 17 -2.35 1.11 -7.18
CA THR A 17 -1.57 2.20 -7.76
C THR A 17 -2.49 3.36 -8.19
N ASP A 18 -3.61 3.05 -8.84
CA ASP A 18 -4.56 4.06 -9.32
C ASP A 18 -5.22 4.83 -8.16
N THR A 19 -5.56 4.17 -7.04
CA THR A 19 -6.11 4.86 -5.85
C THR A 19 -5.11 5.84 -5.25
N ILE A 20 -3.84 5.44 -5.11
CA ILE A 20 -2.78 6.32 -4.60
C ILE A 20 -2.52 7.47 -5.58
N ARG A 21 -2.41 7.20 -6.89
CA ARG A 21 -2.22 8.25 -7.91
C ARG A 21 -3.35 9.26 -7.96
N ALA A 22 -4.59 8.84 -7.69
CA ALA A 22 -5.74 9.73 -7.63
C ALA A 22 -5.70 10.63 -6.38
N THR A 23 -5.16 10.14 -5.26
CA THR A 23 -5.31 10.78 -3.95
C THR A 23 -4.03 11.32 -3.32
N PHE A 24 -2.84 11.06 -3.88
CA PHE A 24 -1.54 11.39 -3.24
C PHE A 24 -1.41 12.86 -2.82
N HIS A 25 -2.02 13.78 -3.58
CA HIS A 25 -1.97 15.22 -3.33
C HIS A 25 -2.86 15.68 -2.15
N VAL A 26 -3.80 14.84 -1.72
CA VAL A 26 -4.66 15.08 -0.55
C VAL A 26 -4.37 14.15 0.62
N LEU A 27 -3.87 12.94 0.35
CA LEU A 27 -3.63 11.86 1.31
C LEU A 27 -2.83 12.33 2.53
N ASP A 28 -1.72 13.05 2.29
CA ASP A 28 -0.99 13.77 3.33
C ASP A 28 -0.72 15.21 2.90
N SER A 29 -1.76 16.04 3.00
CA SER A 29 -1.68 17.47 2.69
C SER A 29 -0.67 18.23 3.56
N LYS A 30 -0.32 17.70 4.74
CA LYS A 30 0.60 18.36 5.70
C LYS A 30 2.05 17.87 5.57
N LYS A 31 2.31 16.84 4.77
CA LYS A 31 3.64 16.23 4.58
C LYS A 31 4.34 15.98 5.91
N ARG A 32 3.64 15.27 6.80
CA ARG A 32 4.14 14.99 8.15
C ARG A 32 5.39 14.11 8.05
N LEU A 33 6.45 14.53 8.74
CA LEU A 33 7.70 13.78 8.76
C LEU A 33 7.61 12.63 9.77
N ASN A 34 8.33 11.54 9.48
CA ASN A 34 8.46 10.37 10.36
C ASN A 34 7.12 9.70 10.70
N THR A 35 6.16 9.71 9.77
CA THR A 35 4.89 9.01 9.88
C THR A 35 4.73 8.01 8.75
N PHE A 36 4.12 6.86 9.06
CA PHE A 36 3.67 5.89 8.07
C PHE A 36 2.27 5.41 8.45
N GLU A 37 1.54 4.88 7.48
CA GLU A 37 0.20 4.35 7.67
C GLU A 37 0.05 3.06 6.87
N LEU A 38 -0.60 2.06 7.48
CA LEU A 38 -0.88 0.77 6.85
C LEU A 38 -2.36 0.73 6.48
N PHE A 39 -2.64 0.65 5.19
CA PHE A 39 -4.01 0.56 4.68
C PHE A 39 -4.40 -0.89 4.39
N GLY A 40 -5.64 -1.26 4.74
CA GLY A 40 -6.30 -2.48 4.26
C GLY A 40 -7.10 -2.18 3.01
N TYR A 41 -6.98 -3.03 2.00
CA TYR A 41 -7.77 -2.94 0.76
C TYR A 41 -8.66 -4.17 0.64
N ASP A 42 -9.98 -3.93 0.54
CA ASP A 42 -10.95 -5.01 0.44
C ASP A 42 -11.47 -5.11 -1.00
N PHE A 43 -11.31 -6.31 -1.58
CA PHE A 43 -11.67 -6.60 -2.96
C PHE A 43 -12.76 -7.66 -3.04
N MET A 44 -13.69 -7.47 -3.98
CA MET A 44 -14.61 -8.50 -4.42
C MET A 44 -14.24 -8.95 -5.82
N PHE A 45 -14.36 -10.24 -6.10
CA PHE A 45 -14.07 -10.81 -7.42
C PHE A 45 -15.36 -11.30 -8.08
N ASP A 46 -15.50 -11.04 -9.38
CA ASP A 46 -16.58 -11.64 -10.18
C ASP A 46 -16.24 -13.08 -10.64
N ASP A 47 -17.15 -13.69 -11.39
CA ASP A 47 -17.01 -15.03 -11.96
C ASP A 47 -15.86 -15.14 -12.98
N GLN A 48 -15.33 -14.02 -13.46
CA GLN A 48 -14.19 -13.93 -14.35
C GLN A 48 -12.89 -13.55 -13.61
N PHE A 49 -12.89 -13.60 -12.27
CA PHE A 49 -11.76 -13.23 -11.41
C PHE A 49 -11.27 -11.79 -11.59
N LYS A 50 -12.15 -10.89 -12.03
CA LYS A 50 -11.83 -9.47 -12.09
C LYS A 50 -12.02 -8.85 -10.70
N PRO A 51 -10.99 -8.17 -10.14
CA PRO A 51 -11.11 -7.48 -8.86
C PRO A 51 -11.90 -6.18 -8.98
N TYR A 52 -12.79 -5.95 -8.02
CA TYR A 52 -13.45 -4.69 -7.77
C TYR A 52 -13.08 -4.23 -6.36
N LEU A 53 -12.51 -3.03 -6.26
CA LEU A 53 -12.23 -2.40 -4.97
C LEU A 53 -13.55 -2.01 -4.31
N ILE A 54 -13.75 -2.46 -3.08
CA ILE A 54 -14.93 -2.14 -2.27
C ILE A 54 -14.61 -0.96 -1.36
N GLU A 55 -13.55 -1.08 -0.58
CA GLU A 55 -13.14 -0.03 0.37
C GLU A 55 -11.64 -0.07 0.68
N VAL A 56 -11.17 1.05 1.25
CA VAL A 56 -9.81 1.21 1.75
C VAL A 56 -9.90 1.68 3.20
N ASN A 57 -9.35 0.88 4.11
CA ASN A 57 -9.43 1.06 5.54
C ASN A 57 -8.08 1.55 6.10
N SER A 58 -8.07 2.67 6.82
CA SER A 58 -6.88 3.20 7.52
C SER A 58 -6.49 2.42 8.77
N ASN A 59 -7.41 1.60 9.29
CA ASN A 59 -7.18 0.76 10.46
C ASN A 59 -7.68 -0.67 10.17
N PRO A 60 -6.95 -1.43 9.33
CA PRO A 60 -7.32 -2.81 9.07
C PRO A 60 -7.31 -3.64 10.36
N SER A 61 -8.24 -4.59 10.50
CA SER A 61 -8.23 -5.51 11.63
C SER A 61 -7.01 -6.44 11.55
N LEU A 62 -6.21 -6.45 12.61
CA LEU A 62 -5.05 -7.32 12.76
C LEU A 62 -5.28 -8.39 13.84
N GLU A 63 -6.53 -8.61 14.24
CA GLU A 63 -6.90 -9.68 15.18
C GLU A 63 -6.79 -11.04 14.46
N PRO A 64 -5.82 -11.90 14.84
CA PRO A 64 -5.64 -13.17 14.14
C PRO A 64 -6.68 -14.18 14.60
N SER A 65 -7.53 -14.65 13.69
CA SER A 65 -8.51 -15.72 13.98
C SER A 65 -7.96 -17.13 13.74
N SER A 66 -6.74 -17.27 13.23
CA SER A 66 -6.10 -18.55 12.97
C SER A 66 -4.58 -18.46 13.04
N THR A 67 -3.91 -19.60 13.25
CA THR A 67 -2.44 -19.70 13.25
C THR A 67 -1.82 -19.27 11.93
N LEU A 68 -2.52 -19.47 10.81
CA LEU A 68 -2.10 -19.01 9.49
C LEU A 68 -2.08 -17.48 9.45
N LEU A 69 -3.17 -16.82 9.85
CA LEU A 69 -3.25 -15.36 9.89
C LEU A 69 -2.25 -14.76 10.86
N THR A 70 -2.01 -15.38 12.02
CA THR A 70 -0.97 -14.95 12.95
C THR A 70 0.40 -14.86 12.27
N LYS A 71 0.77 -15.90 11.50
CA LYS A 71 2.05 -15.92 10.78
C LYS A 71 2.12 -14.86 9.68
N MET A 72 1.03 -14.69 8.92
CA MET A 72 0.95 -13.70 7.85
C MET A 72 1.05 -12.26 8.40
N PHE A 73 0.28 -11.93 9.43
CA PHE A 73 0.29 -10.60 10.05
C PHE A 73 1.64 -10.30 10.70
N SER A 74 2.22 -11.26 11.42
CA SER A 74 3.56 -11.10 12.01
C SER A 74 4.62 -10.81 10.93
N THR A 75 4.57 -11.56 9.82
CA THR A 75 5.50 -11.37 8.70
C THR A 75 5.31 -10.02 7.99
N MET A 76 4.07 -9.61 7.79
CA MET A 76 3.74 -8.33 7.14
C MET A 76 4.18 -7.15 8.01
N LEU A 77 3.87 -7.18 9.32
CA LEU A 77 4.23 -6.12 10.25
C LEU A 77 5.75 -5.99 10.42
N ASP A 78 6.46 -7.12 10.51
CA ASP A 78 7.93 -7.12 10.59
C ASP A 78 8.55 -6.44 9.35
N ASN A 79 8.11 -6.83 8.14
CA ASN A 79 8.55 -6.17 6.91
C ASN A 79 8.15 -4.68 6.85
N THR A 80 7.00 -4.31 7.43
CA THR A 80 6.57 -2.90 7.52
C THR A 80 7.55 -2.09 8.38
N PHE A 81 7.92 -2.59 9.55
CA PHE A 81 8.86 -1.91 10.45
C PHE A 81 10.28 -1.83 9.87
N ARG A 82 10.73 -2.87 9.17
CA ARG A 82 12.01 -2.83 8.44
C ARG A 82 12.11 -1.69 7.43
N ILE A 83 10.99 -1.31 6.80
CA ILE A 83 10.94 -0.22 5.82
C ILE A 83 10.73 1.13 6.52
N ALA A 84 9.82 1.20 7.50
CA ALA A 84 9.35 2.47 8.05
C ALA A 84 10.11 2.94 9.31
N VAL A 85 10.67 2.02 10.10
CA VAL A 85 11.20 2.29 11.44
C VAL A 85 12.71 2.07 11.50
N ASP A 86 13.21 0.92 11.02
CA ASP A 86 14.62 0.56 11.12
C ASP A 86 15.59 1.59 10.50
N PRO A 87 15.25 2.30 9.39
CA PRO A 87 16.11 3.36 8.88
C PRO A 87 16.28 4.56 9.83
N LEU A 88 15.30 4.79 10.72
CA LEU A 88 15.34 5.84 11.74
C LEU A 88 15.97 5.34 13.04
N PHE A 89 15.74 4.08 13.39
CA PHE A 89 16.19 3.44 14.62
C PHE A 89 16.85 2.10 14.29
N PRO A 90 18.11 2.10 13.83
CA PRO A 90 18.78 0.88 13.42
C PRO A 90 18.91 -0.09 14.60
N PRO A 91 18.79 -1.40 14.36
CA PRO A 91 18.95 -2.39 15.41
C PRO A 91 20.37 -2.36 15.99
N ASN A 92 20.50 -2.62 17.29
CA ASN A 92 21.79 -2.70 17.97
C ASN A 92 22.70 -3.77 17.34
N GLU A 93 24.02 -3.55 17.42
CA GLU A 93 25.01 -4.53 16.99
C GLU A 93 24.75 -5.90 17.64
N GLY A 94 24.59 -6.94 16.83
CA GLY A 94 24.30 -8.31 17.29
C GLY A 94 22.81 -8.70 17.32
N PHE A 95 21.90 -7.82 16.90
CA PHE A 95 20.49 -8.21 16.70
C PHE A 95 20.37 -9.32 15.65
N SER A 96 19.79 -10.45 16.03
CA SER A 96 19.58 -11.59 15.14
C SER A 96 18.10 -11.75 14.82
N MET A 97 17.74 -11.52 13.55
CA MET A 97 16.36 -11.69 13.05
C MET A 97 15.83 -13.13 13.17
N LYS A 98 16.70 -14.11 13.44
CA LYS A 98 16.31 -15.53 13.54
C LYS A 98 15.59 -15.90 14.84
N LYS A 99 15.64 -15.06 15.88
CA LYS A 99 14.94 -15.32 17.15
C LYS A 99 13.63 -14.53 17.20
N GLY A 100 12.62 -14.99 16.46
CA GLY A 100 11.26 -14.52 16.67
C GLY A 100 10.84 -14.76 18.12
N SER A 101 10.26 -13.75 18.77
CA SER A 101 9.89 -13.74 20.19
C SER A 101 8.81 -14.76 20.57
N ILE A 102 8.30 -15.55 19.62
CA ILE A 102 7.16 -16.48 19.79
C ILE A 102 7.36 -17.81 19.02
N GLY A 103 8.61 -18.17 18.65
CA GLY A 103 8.86 -19.40 17.86
C GLY A 103 8.29 -19.38 16.44
N ILE A 104 7.90 -18.19 15.96
CA ILE A 104 7.51 -17.94 14.57
C ILE A 104 8.77 -17.62 13.79
N GLU A 105 9.05 -18.40 12.74
CA GLU A 105 10.12 -18.12 11.80
C GLU A 105 9.75 -16.88 10.99
N ILE A 106 10.52 -15.81 11.13
CA ILE A 106 10.29 -14.54 10.46
C ILE A 106 10.73 -14.68 9.00
N CYS A 107 9.94 -14.15 8.06
CA CYS A 107 10.32 -14.15 6.66
C CYS A 107 11.61 -13.33 6.47
N PRO A 108 12.68 -13.93 5.91
CA PRO A 108 13.93 -13.23 5.68
C PRO A 108 13.82 -12.23 4.52
N GLU A 109 12.80 -12.37 3.68
CA GLU A 109 12.60 -11.57 2.48
C GLU A 109 11.52 -10.51 2.68
N ASN A 110 11.78 -9.32 2.14
CA ASN A 110 10.76 -8.29 2.00
C ASN A 110 9.79 -8.70 0.88
N LYS A 111 8.49 -8.64 1.18
CA LYS A 111 7.40 -8.95 0.24
C LYS A 111 6.63 -7.71 -0.24
N PHE A 112 7.05 -6.51 0.15
CA PHE A 112 6.50 -5.26 -0.37
C PHE A 112 7.04 -4.92 -1.75
N ASP A 113 6.15 -4.44 -2.62
CA ASP A 113 6.48 -3.86 -3.92
C ASP A 113 6.30 -2.35 -3.88
N LEU A 114 7.24 -1.59 -4.45
CA LEU A 114 7.08 -0.16 -4.66
C LEU A 114 6.16 0.09 -5.86
N ILE A 115 4.99 0.66 -5.59
CA ILE A 115 3.96 0.91 -6.61
C ILE A 115 3.80 2.38 -7.01
N PHE A 116 4.36 3.30 -6.22
CA PHE A 116 4.26 4.75 -6.41
C PHE A 116 5.40 5.47 -5.69
N ASP A 117 6.05 6.40 -6.37
CA ASP A 117 7.02 7.33 -5.77
C ASP A 117 6.64 8.76 -6.14
N GLU A 118 6.22 9.56 -5.17
CA GLU A 118 5.79 10.95 -5.40
C GLU A 118 6.85 11.80 -6.12
N ARG A 119 8.14 11.52 -5.91
CA ARG A 119 9.24 12.28 -6.54
C ARG A 119 9.32 12.02 -8.04
N VAL A 120 8.92 10.81 -8.47
CA VAL A 120 8.98 10.35 -9.86
C VAL A 120 7.61 10.50 -10.54
N ASP A 121 6.57 9.99 -9.91
CA ASP A 121 5.20 9.93 -10.44
C ASP A 121 4.39 11.21 -10.21
N GLY A 122 4.70 11.97 -9.15
CA GLY A 122 3.94 13.15 -8.74
C GLY A 122 3.95 14.30 -9.75
N PRO A 123 5.11 14.75 -10.27
CA PRO A 123 5.18 15.88 -11.20
C PRO A 123 4.26 15.77 -12.43
N PRO A 124 4.25 14.65 -13.19
CA PRO A 124 3.33 14.51 -14.32
C PRO A 124 1.86 14.46 -13.87
N LEU A 125 1.55 13.82 -12.74
CA LEU A 125 0.18 13.74 -12.22
C LEU A 125 -0.37 15.11 -11.79
N LEU A 126 0.42 15.92 -11.10
CA LEU A 126 0.03 17.28 -10.71
C LEU A 126 -0.25 18.17 -11.93
N LYS A 127 0.49 17.98 -13.02
CA LYS A 127 0.23 18.68 -14.28
C LYS A 127 -1.14 18.30 -14.86
N CYS A 128 -1.47 17.01 -14.87
CA CYS A 128 -2.77 16.52 -15.33
C CYS A 128 -3.91 17.06 -14.46
N LEU A 129 -3.79 17.01 -13.13
CA LEU A 129 -4.81 17.50 -12.20
C LEU A 129 -5.10 19.00 -12.39
N LYS A 130 -4.05 19.82 -12.61
CA LYS A 130 -4.23 21.25 -12.91
C LYS A 130 -4.98 21.49 -14.22
N GLN A 131 -4.76 20.66 -15.23
CA GLN A 131 -5.46 20.78 -16.52
C GLN A 131 -6.94 20.41 -16.41
N ILE A 132 -7.27 19.38 -15.62
CA ILE A 132 -8.66 18.99 -15.32
C ILE A 132 -9.39 20.14 -14.65
N ASN A 133 -8.83 20.68 -13.56
CA ASN A 133 -9.44 21.79 -12.81
C ASN A 133 -9.63 23.06 -13.68
N LYS A 134 -8.74 23.29 -14.65
CA LYS A 134 -8.87 24.41 -15.61
C LYS A 134 -10.05 24.17 -16.57
N LYS A 135 -10.16 22.95 -17.11
CA LYS A 135 -11.24 22.58 -18.04
C LYS A 135 -12.61 22.62 -17.37
N GLU A 136 -12.72 22.11 -16.14
CA GLU A 136 -13.96 22.17 -15.35
C GLU A 136 -14.40 23.60 -15.07
N ARG A 137 -13.46 24.50 -14.77
CA ARG A 137 -13.76 25.94 -14.60
C ARG A 137 -14.25 26.57 -15.90
N GLU A 138 -13.59 26.29 -17.03
CA GLU A 138 -13.98 26.81 -18.35
C GLU A 138 -15.37 26.33 -18.77
N GLU A 139 -15.74 25.07 -18.47
CA GLU A 139 -17.08 24.53 -18.75
C GLU A 139 -18.16 25.24 -17.91
N VAL A 140 -17.90 25.49 -16.62
CA VAL A 140 -18.83 26.21 -15.73
C VAL A 140 -19.01 27.67 -16.15
N GLU A 141 -17.96 28.35 -16.61
CA GLU A 141 -18.03 29.75 -17.07
C GLU A 141 -18.71 29.91 -18.44
N SER A 142 -18.91 28.82 -19.18
CA SER A 142 -19.53 28.82 -20.52
C SER A 142 -21.05 28.61 -20.54
N ILE A 143 -21.68 28.41 -19.36
CA ILE A 143 -23.13 28.22 -19.16
C ILE A 143 -23.74 29.53 -18.66
#